data_AF-A0A843YN85-F1
#
_entry.id   AF-A0A843YN85-F1
#
_cell.length_a   1.000
_cell.length_b   1.000
_cell.length_c   1.000
_cell.angle_alpha   90.00
_cell.angle_beta   90.00
_cell.angle_gamma   90.00
#
_symmetry.space_group_name_H-M   'P 1'
#
loop_
_entity.id
_entity.type
_entity.pdbx_description
1 polymer ?
#
loop_
_entity_poly.entity_id
_entity_poly.type
_entity_poly.pdbx_seq_one_letter_code
_entity_poly.pdbx_strand_id
1 'polypeptide(L)'
;MTKNTLPLPMLIELAEKKTDNATRRLGQLQTALSHAKEKVVMLHAYRTEYYLKLHAQMEQGAPSSYWRNTQHFITTLDGAIVQQESIVRQAEESLIHGRKDWIQAKQKVSSFCTLEERVKQQEAQVQSKREQGISDEHAARQFSLREVAI
;
A
#
# COMPACT_ATOMS: atom_id res chain seq x y z
N MET A 1 4.37 3.69 -36.12
CA MET A 1 4.97 3.56 -34.78
C MET A 1 4.21 2.49 -34.02
N THR A 2 4.70 1.26 -34.03
CA THR A 2 4.13 0.15 -33.25
C THR A 2 4.41 0.41 -31.78
N LYS A 3 3.39 0.84 -31.02
CA LYS A 3 3.50 0.91 -29.56
C LYS A 3 3.81 -0.50 -29.08
N ASN A 4 5.04 -0.73 -28.65
CA ASN A 4 5.49 -1.99 -28.07
C ASN A 4 4.65 -2.24 -26.81
N THR A 5 3.54 -2.96 -26.99
CA THR A 5 2.54 -3.18 -25.95
C THR A 5 2.87 -4.53 -25.34
N LEU A 6 3.29 -4.51 -24.07
CA LEU A 6 3.62 -5.73 -23.35
C LEU A 6 2.40 -6.66 -23.34
N PRO A 7 2.60 -8.00 -23.43
CA PRO A 7 1.51 -8.96 -23.34
C PRO A 7 0.70 -8.78 -22.05
N LEU A 8 -0.61 -8.99 -22.11
CA LEU A 8 -1.51 -8.80 -20.97
C LEU A 8 -1.11 -9.59 -19.71
N PRO A 9 -0.65 -10.86 -19.80
CA PRO A 9 -0.15 -11.59 -18.62
C PRO A 9 1.04 -10.89 -17.95
N MET A 10 1.97 -10.33 -18.74
CA MET A 10 3.13 -9.59 -18.21
C MET A 10 2.70 -8.28 -17.55
N LEU A 11 1.66 -7.62 -18.06
CA LEU A 11 1.08 -6.42 -17.43
C LEU A 11 0.42 -6.74 -16.08
N ILE A 12 -0.24 -7.90 -15.97
CA ILE A 12 -0.82 -8.39 -14.71
C ILE A 12 0.29 -8.65 -13.69
N GLU A 13 1.31 -9.45 -14.07
CA GLU A 13 2.44 -9.77 -13.19
C GLU A 13 3.15 -8.50 -12.67
N LEU A 14 3.38 -7.53 -13.56
CA LEU A 14 4.00 -6.26 -13.18
C LEU A 14 3.12 -5.46 -12.19
N ALA A 15 1.80 -5.46 -12.40
CA ALA A 15 0.86 -4.78 -11.51
C ALA A 15 0.74 -5.47 -10.15
N GLU A 16 0.79 -6.80 -10.11
CA GLU A 16 0.81 -7.60 -8.88
C GLU A 16 2.09 -7.32 -8.09
N LYS A 17 3.26 -7.39 -8.72
CA LYS A 17 4.54 -7.04 -8.10
C LYS A 17 4.54 -5.61 -7.55
N LYS A 18 3.93 -4.66 -8.25
CA LYS A 18 3.78 -3.28 -7.76
C LYS A 18 2.89 -3.22 -6.51
N THR A 19 1.80 -4.01 -6.49
CA THR A 19 0.89 -4.10 -5.35
C THR A 19 1.58 -4.72 -4.12
N ASP A 20 2.39 -5.75 -4.32
CA ASP A 20 3.19 -6.37 -3.25
C ASP A 20 4.20 -5.39 -2.65
N ASN A 21 4.92 -4.67 -3.50
CA ASN A 21 5.85 -3.64 -3.06
C ASN A 21 5.14 -2.51 -2.30
N ALA A 22 3.98 -2.07 -2.78
CA ALA A 22 3.16 -1.07 -2.09
C ALA A 22 2.66 -1.58 -0.73
N THR A 23 2.30 -2.86 -0.63
CA THR A 23 1.88 -3.51 0.62
C THR A 23 3.01 -3.55 1.64
N ARG A 24 4.22 -3.95 1.22
CA ARG A 24 5.41 -3.93 2.09
C ARG A 24 5.74 -2.51 2.55
N ARG A 25 5.68 -1.53 1.63
CA ARG A 25 5.92 -0.13 1.94
C ARG A 25 4.91 0.42 2.94
N LEU A 26 3.63 0.07 2.79
CA LEU A 26 2.59 0.43 3.75
C LEU A 26 2.90 -0.11 5.16
N GLY A 27 3.33 -1.36 5.27
CA GLY A 27 3.75 -1.92 6.56
C GLY A 27 4.89 -1.13 7.21
N GLN A 28 5.92 -0.78 6.43
CA GLN A 28 7.03 0.07 6.92
C GLN A 28 6.56 1.44 7.40
N LEU A 29 5.63 2.08 6.67
CA LEU A 29 5.07 3.39 7.03
C LEU A 29 4.25 3.31 8.32
N GLN A 30 3.48 2.24 8.52
CA GLN A 30 2.73 2.00 9.75
C GLN A 30 3.66 1.81 10.95
N THR A 31 4.71 0.99 10.79
CA THR A 31 5.72 0.80 11.84
C THR A 31 6.45 2.10 12.17
N ALA A 32 6.85 2.89 11.17
CA ALA A 32 7.49 4.18 11.38
C ALA A 32 6.58 5.16 12.14
N LEU A 33 5.29 5.21 11.81
CA LEU A 33 4.31 6.02 12.53
C LEU A 33 4.14 5.57 13.99
N SER A 34 4.06 4.26 14.23
CA SER A 34 3.96 3.70 15.60
C SER A 34 5.15 4.13 16.45
N HIS A 35 6.37 3.91 15.95
CA HIS A 35 7.58 4.29 16.67
C HIS A 35 7.68 5.79 16.91
N ALA A 36 7.29 6.61 15.92
CA ALA A 36 7.29 8.06 16.10
C ALA A 36 6.33 8.50 17.22
N LYS A 37 5.14 7.89 17.30
CA LYS A 37 4.14 8.15 18.35
C LYS A 37 4.59 7.64 19.73
N GLU A 38 5.15 6.44 19.80
CA GLU A 38 5.75 5.89 21.01
C GLU A 38 6.82 6.83 21.58
N LYS A 39 7.66 7.41 20.71
CA LYS A 39 8.70 8.36 21.13
C LYS A 39 8.12 9.64 21.73
N VAL A 40 7.03 10.19 21.18
CA VAL A 40 6.31 11.34 21.77
C VAL A 40 5.83 11.00 23.19
N VAL A 41 5.20 9.83 23.35
CA VAL A 41 4.73 9.37 24.67
C VAL A 41 5.89 9.27 25.67
N MET A 42 7.01 8.67 25.26
CA MET A 42 8.21 8.57 26.10
C MET A 42 8.76 9.94 26.51
N LEU A 43 8.83 10.89 25.57
CA LEU A 43 9.34 12.23 25.86
C LEU A 43 8.43 12.99 26.85
N HIS A 44 7.12 12.86 26.72
CA HIS A 44 6.17 13.43 27.69
C HIS A 44 6.26 12.77 29.06
N ALA A 45 6.33 11.44 29.12
CA ALA A 45 6.49 10.71 30.38
C ALA A 45 7.78 11.17 31.10
N TYR A 46 8.88 11.24 30.36
CA TYR A 46 10.16 11.69 30.88
C TYR A 46 10.12 13.15 31.37
N ARG A 47 9.43 14.04 30.64
CA ARG A 47 9.21 15.43 31.09
C ARG A 47 8.46 15.48 32.42
N THR A 48 7.39 14.70 32.55
CA THR A 48 6.60 14.63 33.78
C THR A 48 7.43 14.11 34.96
N GLU A 49 8.16 13.01 34.78
CA GLU A 49 9.07 12.48 35.80
C GLU A 49 10.11 13.51 36.24
N TYR A 50 10.63 14.29 35.29
CA TYR A 50 11.63 15.31 35.57
C TYR A 50 11.06 16.48 36.38
N TYR A 51 9.84 16.94 36.07
CA TYR A 51 9.17 17.96 36.88
C TYR A 51 8.88 17.48 38.31
N LEU A 52 8.52 16.21 38.50
CA LEU A 52 8.34 15.64 39.84
C LEU A 52 9.64 15.65 40.64
N LYS A 53 10.76 15.28 40.01
CA LYS A 53 12.10 15.33 40.63
C LYS A 53 12.47 16.77 41.00
N LEU A 54 12.19 17.73 40.12
CA LEU A 54 12.43 19.15 40.37
C LEU A 54 11.65 19.63 41.59
N HIS A 55 10.36 19.31 41.67
CA HIS A 55 9.50 19.69 42.81
C HIS A 55 10.07 19.19 44.14
N ALA A 56 10.46 17.91 44.21
CA ALA A 56 11.05 17.33 45.41
C ALA A 56 12.38 18.00 45.82
N GLN A 57 13.17 18.46 44.84
CA GLN A 57 14.42 19.19 45.11
C GLN A 57 14.17 20.64 45.55
N MET A 58 13.04 21.24 45.19
CA MET A 58 12.63 22.56 45.72
C MET A 58 12.42 22.51 47.23
N GLU A 59 11.70 21.48 47.67
CA GLU A 59 11.36 21.28 49.09
C GLU A 59 12.61 21.10 49.97
N GLN A 60 13.72 20.67 49.38
CA GLN A 60 15.00 20.42 50.05
C GLN A 60 16.00 21.60 49.97
N GLY A 61 15.64 22.71 49.29
CA GLY A 61 16.49 23.90 49.22
C GLY A 61 17.66 23.79 48.22
N ALA A 62 17.35 23.57 46.94
CA ALA A 62 18.35 23.43 45.88
C ALA A 62 19.11 24.74 45.54
N PRO A 63 20.41 24.66 45.17
CA PRO A 63 21.23 25.81 44.80
C PRO A 63 20.80 26.45 43.46
N SER A 64 21.10 27.74 43.25
CA SER A 64 20.71 28.50 42.05
C SER A 64 21.26 27.96 40.72
N SER A 65 22.38 27.25 40.74
CA SER A 65 22.94 26.55 39.58
C SER A 65 22.08 25.38 39.12
N TYR A 66 21.48 24.64 40.06
CA TYR A 66 20.54 23.56 39.78
C TYR A 66 19.32 24.08 39.01
N TRP A 67 18.80 25.24 39.42
CA TRP A 67 17.69 25.92 38.77
C TRP A 67 17.95 26.25 37.29
N ARG A 68 19.11 26.84 37.00
CA ARG A 68 19.48 27.22 35.64
C ARG A 68 19.61 26.00 34.72
N ASN A 69 20.24 24.94 35.23
CA ASN A 69 20.43 23.70 34.48
C ASN A 69 19.09 23.03 34.15
N THR A 70 18.19 22.97 35.12
CA THR A 70 16.85 22.40 34.93
C THR A 70 16.06 23.16 33.87
N GLN A 71 16.05 24.49 33.92
CA GLN A 71 15.33 25.30 32.94
C GLN A 71 15.85 25.09 31.52
N HIS A 72 17.18 24.99 31.37
CA HIS A 72 17.80 24.71 30.07
C HIS A 72 17.41 23.32 29.54
N PHE A 73 17.42 22.32 30.41
CA PHE A 73 17.01 20.96 30.05
C PHE A 73 15.55 20.86 29.62
N ILE A 74 14.64 21.48 30.37
CA ILE A 74 13.21 21.55 30.03
C ILE A 74 13.02 22.20 28.66
N THR A 75 13.69 23.33 28.41
CA THR A 75 13.62 24.02 27.11
C THR A 75 14.08 23.10 25.97
N THR A 76 15.14 22.33 26.20
CA THR A 76 15.67 21.37 25.21
C THR A 76 14.69 20.22 24.98
N LEU A 77 14.08 19.70 26.05
CA LEU A 77 13.13 18.60 25.99
C LEU A 77 11.82 19.01 25.30
N ASP A 78 11.31 20.20 25.56
CA ASP A 78 10.14 20.76 24.86
C ASP A 78 10.43 20.95 23.38
N GLY A 79 11.62 21.45 23.03
CA GLY A 79 12.06 21.53 21.63
C GLY A 79 12.08 20.16 20.95
N ALA A 80 12.59 19.13 21.63
CA ALA A 80 12.61 17.75 21.12
C ALA A 80 11.20 17.17 20.95
N ILE A 81 10.26 17.46 21.87
CA ILE A 81 8.86 17.06 21.75
C ILE A 81 8.24 17.68 20.50
N VAL A 82 8.39 19.00 20.30
CA VAL A 82 7.84 19.70 19.12
C VAL A 82 8.40 19.12 17.82
N GLN A 83 9.70 18.83 17.77
CA GLN A 83 10.33 18.17 16.62
C GLN A 83 9.75 16.77 16.40
N GLN A 84 9.61 15.97 17.46
CA GLN A 84 9.09 14.61 17.35
C GLN A 84 7.62 14.58 16.92
N GLU A 85 6.79 15.51 17.39
CA GLU A 85 5.41 15.69 16.91
C GLU A 85 5.36 16.07 15.43
N SER A 86 6.31 16.87 14.95
CA SER A 86 6.44 17.16 13.52
C SER A 86 6.76 15.91 12.70
N ILE A 87 7.63 15.03 13.22
CA ILE A 87 7.93 13.74 12.59
C ILE A 87 6.69 12.85 12.56
N VAL A 88 5.89 12.83 13.62
CA VAL A 88 4.60 12.10 13.63
C VAL A 88 3.69 12.61 12.50
N ARG A 89 3.51 13.92 12.37
CA ARG A 89 2.67 14.50 11.30
C ARG A 89 3.15 14.10 9.90
N GLN A 90 4.46 14.17 9.66
CA GLN A 90 5.04 13.75 8.37
C GLN A 90 4.86 12.24 8.11
N ALA A 91 4.95 11.40 9.15
CA ALA A 91 4.71 9.97 9.04
C ALA A 91 3.23 9.65 8.76
N GLU A 92 2.30 10.41 9.34
CA GLU A 92 0.87 10.31 9.06
C GLU A 92 0.56 10.67 7.60
N GLU A 93 1.09 11.79 7.12
CA GLU A 93 0.98 12.19 5.71
C GLU A 93 1.56 11.14 4.77
N SER A 94 2.74 10.61 5.09
CA SER A 94 3.38 9.56 4.32
C SER A 94 2.54 8.28 4.27
N LEU A 95 1.89 7.91 5.38
CA LEU A 95 0.99 6.76 5.44
C LEU A 95 -0.26 6.96 4.59
N ILE A 96 -0.83 8.17 4.57
CA ILE A 96 -1.97 8.53 3.71
C ILE A 96 -1.60 8.36 2.23
N HIS A 97 -0.44 8.90 1.82
CA HIS A 97 0.05 8.76 0.45
C HIS A 97 0.32 7.29 0.09
N GLY A 98 1.01 6.54 0.96
CA GLY A 98 1.25 5.12 0.76
C GLY A 98 -0.03 4.30 0.61
N ARG A 99 -1.10 4.67 1.33
CA ARG A 99 -2.42 4.02 1.20
C ARG A 99 -3.04 4.30 -0.16
N LYS A 100 -2.95 5.54 -0.64
CA LYS A 100 -3.44 5.91 -1.97
C LYS A 100 -2.71 5.14 -3.06
N ASP A 101 -1.40 5.05 -2.98
CA ASP A 101 -0.58 4.31 -3.95
C ASP A 101 -0.94 2.83 -4.00
N TRP A 102 -1.14 2.22 -2.84
CA TRP A 102 -1.57 0.82 -2.73
C TRP A 102 -2.95 0.60 -3.35
N ILE A 103 -3.92 1.47 -3.09
CA ILE A 103 -5.26 1.39 -3.69
C ILE A 103 -5.17 1.47 -5.21
N GLN A 104 -4.39 2.40 -5.74
CA GLN A 104 -4.20 2.55 -7.18
C GLN A 104 -3.53 1.32 -7.82
N ALA A 105 -2.52 0.74 -7.16
CA ALA A 105 -1.88 -0.49 -7.62
C ALA A 105 -2.89 -1.65 -7.68
N LYS A 106 -3.69 -1.82 -6.62
CA LYS A 106 -4.73 -2.86 -6.56
C LYS A 106 -5.81 -2.68 -7.64
N GLN A 107 -6.26 -1.46 -7.87
CA GLN A 107 -7.21 -1.14 -8.94
C GLN A 107 -6.64 -1.48 -10.33
N LYS A 108 -5.33 -1.28 -10.53
CA LYS A 108 -4.66 -1.61 -11.78
C LYS A 108 -4.66 -3.12 -12.06
N VAL A 109 -4.35 -3.94 -11.04
CA VAL A 109 -4.46 -5.41 -11.12
C VAL A 109 -5.87 -5.81 -11.52
N SER A 110 -6.88 -5.35 -10.77
CA SER A 110 -8.29 -5.66 -11.05
C SER A 110 -8.70 -5.29 -12.47
N SER A 111 -8.28 -4.12 -12.97
CA SER A 111 -8.57 -3.68 -14.33
C SER A 111 -7.99 -4.62 -15.40
N PHE A 112 -6.77 -5.12 -15.18
CA PHE A 112 -6.14 -6.05 -16.11
C PHE A 112 -6.75 -7.46 -16.04
N CYS A 113 -7.10 -7.95 -14.85
CA CYS A 113 -7.81 -9.23 -14.70
C CYS A 113 -9.17 -9.18 -15.43
N THR A 114 -9.93 -8.10 -15.28
CA THR A 114 -11.20 -7.93 -16.01
C THR A 114 -10.99 -7.91 -17.53
N LEU A 115 -9.90 -7.30 -18.01
CA LEU A 115 -9.58 -7.31 -19.44
C LEU A 115 -9.20 -8.72 -19.92
N GLU A 116 -8.44 -9.47 -19.12
CA GLU A 116 -8.03 -10.84 -19.45
C GLU A 116 -9.24 -11.76 -19.59
N GLU A 117 -10.18 -11.68 -18.64
CA GLU A 117 -11.41 -12.46 -18.68
C GLU A 117 -12.25 -12.15 -19.93
N ARG A 118 -12.34 -10.88 -20.33
CA ARG A 118 -13.03 -10.50 -21.58
C ARG A 118 -12.35 -11.07 -22.82
N VAL A 119 -11.02 -11.06 -22.88
CA VAL A 119 -10.27 -11.64 -24.00
C VAL A 119 -10.55 -13.15 -24.08
N LYS A 120 -10.45 -13.86 -22.96
CA LYS A 120 -10.75 -15.30 -22.87
C LYS A 120 -12.18 -15.62 -23.33
N GLN A 121 -13.16 -14.82 -22.92
CA GLN A 121 -14.57 -14.98 -23.35
C GLN A 121 -14.73 -14.77 -24.86
N GLN A 122 -14.07 -13.78 -25.45
CA GLN A 122 -14.12 -13.52 -26.89
C GLN A 122 -13.47 -14.67 -27.68
N GLU A 123 -12.32 -15.15 -27.24
CA GLU A 123 -11.64 -16.29 -27.85
C GLU A 123 -12.50 -17.57 -27.81
N ALA A 124 -13.13 -17.85 -26.66
CA ALA A 124 -14.04 -18.98 -26.52
C ALA A 124 -15.25 -18.88 -27.45
N GLN A 125 -15.84 -17.68 -27.62
CA GLN A 125 -16.95 -17.47 -28.56
C GLN A 125 -16.52 -17.68 -30.02
N VAL A 126 -15.34 -17.20 -30.41
CA VAL A 126 -14.81 -17.40 -31.76
C VAL A 126 -14.54 -18.88 -32.01
N GLN A 127 -13.96 -19.58 -31.04
CA GLN A 127 -13.69 -21.01 -31.15
C GLN A 127 -14.98 -21.83 -31.26
N SER A 128 -15.97 -21.53 -30.42
CA SER A 128 -17.29 -22.19 -30.47
C SER A 128 -17.98 -22.00 -31.82
N LYS A 129 -17.92 -20.79 -32.42
CA LYS A 129 -18.46 -20.54 -33.77
C LYS A 129 -17.73 -21.34 -34.85
N ARG A 130 -16.41 -21.50 -34.74
CA ARG A 130 -15.62 -22.31 -35.69
C ARG A 130 -15.98 -23.78 -35.57
N GLU A 131 -16.08 -24.30 -34.35
CA GLU A 131 -16.46 -25.69 -34.09
C GLU A 131 -17.89 -26.00 -34.58
N GLN A 132 -18.83 -25.08 -34.36
CA GLN A 132 -20.19 -25.19 -34.90
C GLN A 132 -20.19 -25.27 -36.42
N GLY A 133 -19.45 -24.38 -37.10
CA GLY A 133 -19.36 -24.40 -38.57
C GLY A 133 -18.77 -25.70 -39.13
N ILE A 134 -17.73 -26.24 -38.49
CA ILE A 134 -17.13 -27.53 -38.88
C ILE A 134 -18.13 -28.67 -38.68
N SER A 135 -18.85 -28.68 -37.55
CA SER A 135 -19.88 -29.67 -37.27
C SER A 135 -21.01 -29.64 -38.30
N ASP A 136 -21.52 -28.44 -38.62
CA ASP A 136 -22.60 -28.25 -39.58
C ASP A 136 -22.16 -28.69 -40.98
N GLU A 137 -20.92 -28.40 -41.40
CA GLU A 137 -20.37 -28.84 -42.68
C GLU A 137 -20.23 -30.37 -42.75
N HIS A 138 -19.79 -31.02 -41.67
CA HIS A 138 -19.76 -32.48 -41.59
C HIS A 138 -21.16 -33.10 -41.66
N ALA A 139 -22.13 -32.55 -40.94
CA ALA A 139 -23.52 -33.02 -40.96
C ALA A 139 -24.13 -32.87 -42.36
N ALA A 140 -23.91 -31.72 -43.03
CA ALA A 140 -24.37 -31.47 -44.39
C ALA A 140 -23.77 -32.46 -45.40
N ARG A 141 -22.47 -32.73 -45.32
CA ARG A 141 -21.80 -33.74 -46.17
C ARG A 141 -22.35 -35.15 -45.96
N GLN A 142 -22.58 -35.55 -44.71
CA GLN A 142 -23.17 -36.86 -44.41
C GLN A 142 -24.60 -36.98 -44.95
N PHE A 143 -25.40 -35.91 -44.81
CA PHE A 143 -26.76 -35.86 -45.34
C PHE A 143 -26.77 -35.99 -46.87
N SER A 144 -25.94 -35.21 -47.58
CA SER A 144 -25.85 -35.27 -49.05
C SER A 144 -25.40 -36.63 -49.57
N LEU A 145 -24.45 -37.29 -48.88
CA LEU A 145 -24.01 -38.64 -49.26
C LEU A 145 -25.13 -39.69 -49.07
N ARG A 146 -26.06 -39.45 -48.15
CA ARG A 146 -27.19 -40.33 -47.86
C ARG A 146 -28.32 -40.17 -48.88
N GLU A 147 -28.56 -38.95 -49.37
CA GLU A 147 -29.52 -38.70 -50.45
C GLU A 147 -29.07 -39.27 -51.80
N VAL A 148 -27.76 -39.26 -52.09
CA VAL A 148 -27.22 -39.81 -53.35
C VAL A 148 -27.17 -41.36 -53.36
N ALA A 149 -27.25 -41.99 -52.19
CA ALA A 149 -27.19 -43.45 -52.04
C ALA A 149 -28.57 -44.14 -52.08
N ILE A 150 -29.64 -43.40 -52.37
CA ILE A 150 -31.03 -43.89 -52.55
C ILE A 150 -31.40 -43.70 -54.03
#